data_AF-A0A2T9YW40-F1
#
_entry.id   AF-A0A2T9YW40-F1
#
_cell.length_a   1.000
_cell.length_b   1.000
_cell.length_c   1.000
_cell.angle_alpha   90.00
_cell.angle_beta   90.00
_cell.angle_gamma   90.00
#
_symmetry.space_group_name_H-M   'P 1'
#
loop_
_entity.id
_entity.type
_entity.pdbx_description
1 polymer ?
#
loop_
_entity_poly.entity_id
_entity_poly.type
_entity_poly.pdbx_seq_one_letter_code
_entity_poly.pdbx_strand_id
1 'polypeptide(L)'
;MSIEELKTYEEFDKRLVSGRIIKLPEDLPDGRIIDLFDEYLFMVPMSKYEDIEFFKNFYSDLNTLIICDVDDNRDECDVNMESSYNYYTLREKTHDIFSKYCKFGKTHKLVAKMDFDAIINKQYLYKVVKFMADNSDKRMYYGNAFFEPTGIAMGGNFYALTEALLLDYCSCKTPLAYTQAEDLWFGRTINTCVKSKNLTEDEQINYIRNDGTKILHKNYVSNGVKLKLGKEVAKTY
;
A
#
# COMPACT_ATOMS: atom_id res chain seq x y z
N MET A 1 -15.83 5.60 12.44
CA MET A 1 -15.59 5.96 13.85
C MET A 1 -15.40 7.47 13.96
N SER A 2 -15.74 8.05 15.10
CA SER A 2 -15.38 9.43 15.46
C SER A 2 -13.87 9.58 15.65
N ILE A 3 -13.37 10.82 15.64
CA ILE A 3 -11.96 11.10 15.92
C ILE A 3 -11.63 10.76 17.38
N GLU A 4 -12.56 11.03 18.30
CA GLU A 4 -12.44 10.74 19.71
C GLU A 4 -12.26 9.25 19.97
N GLU A 5 -13.00 8.40 19.24
CA GLU A 5 -12.80 6.94 19.29
C GLU A 5 -11.47 6.53 18.68
N LEU A 6 -11.01 7.13 17.58
CA LEU A 6 -9.69 6.80 17.02
C LEU A 6 -8.54 7.14 17.97
N LYS A 7 -8.67 8.23 18.73
CA LYS A 7 -7.68 8.65 19.74
C LYS A 7 -7.49 7.61 20.85
N THR A 8 -8.47 6.73 21.13
CA THR A 8 -8.29 5.68 22.15
C THR A 8 -7.30 4.60 21.71
N TYR A 9 -6.99 4.51 20.42
CA TYR A 9 -6.02 3.56 19.85
C TYR A 9 -4.65 4.20 19.57
N GLU A 10 -4.46 5.45 20.00
CA GLU A 10 -3.24 6.20 19.71
C GLU A 10 -2.03 5.62 20.45
N GLU A 11 -0.90 5.53 19.74
CA GLU A 11 0.39 5.19 20.30
C GLU A 11 1.34 6.39 20.21
N PHE A 12 1.89 6.77 21.34
CA PHE A 12 2.89 7.82 21.40
C PHE A 12 4.27 7.33 20.92
N ASP A 13 4.84 8.01 19.93
CA ASP A 13 6.25 7.84 19.53
C ASP A 13 6.90 9.22 19.32
N LYS A 14 7.92 9.51 20.14
CA LYS A 14 8.65 10.80 20.12
C LYS A 14 9.34 11.13 18.79
N ARG A 15 9.51 10.15 17.89
CA ARG A 15 10.11 10.35 16.56
C ARG A 15 9.11 10.88 15.56
N LEU A 16 7.81 10.78 15.83
CA LEU A 16 6.76 11.26 14.94
C LEU A 16 6.72 12.78 14.96
N VAL A 17 6.90 13.39 13.79
CA VAL A 17 6.91 14.85 13.64
C VAL A 17 5.51 15.42 13.38
N SER A 18 4.63 14.65 12.74
CA SER A 18 3.27 15.08 12.37
C SER A 18 2.36 13.88 12.12
N GLY A 19 1.07 14.05 12.43
CA GLY A 19 0.05 13.00 12.42
C GLY A 19 0.06 12.20 13.71
N ARG A 20 -0.57 11.02 13.69
CA ARG A 20 -0.67 10.13 14.85
C ARG A 20 -0.51 8.68 14.46
N ILE A 21 0.10 7.88 15.31
CA ILE A 21 0.14 6.42 15.11
C ILE A 21 -1.06 5.83 15.82
N ILE A 22 -1.85 5.03 15.12
CA ILE A 22 -2.97 4.28 15.69
C ILE A 22 -2.71 2.77 15.58
N LYS A 23 -3.08 2.05 16.62
CA LYS A 23 -3.11 0.59 16.61
C LYS A 23 -4.38 0.12 15.92
N LEU A 24 -4.27 -1.00 15.22
CA LEU A 24 -5.45 -1.71 14.73
C LEU A 24 -6.23 -2.23 15.96
N PRO A 25 -7.55 -1.97 16.08
CA PRO A 25 -8.34 -2.50 17.19
C PRO A 25 -8.29 -4.04 17.25
N GLU A 26 -8.20 -4.59 18.46
CA GLU A 26 -8.04 -6.04 18.66
C GLU A 26 -9.35 -6.80 18.44
N ASP A 27 -10.48 -6.14 18.67
CA ASP A 27 -11.85 -6.67 18.64
C ASP A 27 -12.52 -6.53 17.26
N LEU A 28 -11.74 -6.26 16.21
CA LEU A 28 -12.28 -6.22 14.85
C LEU A 28 -12.89 -7.58 14.45
N PRO A 29 -14.06 -7.54 13.77
CA PRO A 29 -14.77 -8.75 13.40
C PRO A 29 -13.93 -9.61 12.47
N ASP A 30 -14.20 -10.91 12.51
CA ASP A 30 -13.67 -11.85 11.55
C ASP A 30 -14.50 -11.85 10.26
N GLY A 31 -13.88 -12.19 9.14
CA GLY A 31 -14.56 -12.32 7.85
C GLY A 31 -13.57 -12.70 6.74
N ARG A 32 -14.05 -12.74 5.49
CA ARG A 32 -13.22 -13.11 4.35
C ARG A 32 -12.97 -11.88 3.50
N ILE A 33 -11.76 -11.78 2.96
CA ILE A 33 -11.37 -10.62 2.15
C ILE A 33 -12.27 -10.39 0.94
N ILE A 34 -12.79 -11.47 0.34
CA ILE A 34 -13.76 -11.43 -0.77
C ILE A 34 -15.08 -10.74 -0.40
N ASP A 35 -15.44 -10.71 0.88
CA ASP A 35 -16.67 -10.04 1.33
C ASP A 35 -16.53 -8.49 1.24
N LEU A 36 -15.31 -7.98 1.01
CA LEU A 36 -14.98 -6.55 0.88
C LEU A 36 -14.52 -6.18 -0.55
N PHE A 37 -14.73 -7.05 -1.53
CA PHE A 37 -14.09 -6.94 -2.86
C PHE A 37 -14.26 -5.58 -3.54
N ASP A 38 -15.44 -4.95 -3.43
CA ASP A 38 -15.73 -3.66 -4.05
C ASP A 38 -15.22 -2.45 -3.24
N GLU A 39 -14.77 -2.67 -2.00
CA GLU A 39 -14.34 -1.60 -1.08
C GLU A 39 -12.87 -1.20 -1.30
N TYR A 40 -12.07 -2.07 -1.92
CA TYR A 40 -10.64 -1.86 -2.06
C TYR A 40 -10.10 -2.21 -3.46
N LEU A 41 -8.93 -1.66 -3.78
CA LEU A 41 -8.13 -2.08 -4.94
C LEU A 41 -6.67 -2.25 -4.56
N PHE A 42 -6.08 -3.40 -4.91
CA PHE A 42 -4.64 -3.61 -4.79
C PHE A 42 -3.96 -3.47 -6.15
N MET A 43 -3.18 -2.42 -6.32
CA MET A 43 -2.32 -2.21 -7.48
C MET A 43 -1.06 -3.05 -7.31
N VAL A 44 -0.78 -3.91 -8.28
CA VAL A 44 0.33 -4.87 -8.23
C VAL A 44 1.25 -4.59 -9.40
N PRO A 45 2.32 -3.80 -9.20
CA PRO A 45 3.33 -3.59 -10.23
C PRO A 45 4.07 -4.90 -10.49
N MET A 46 4.03 -5.40 -11.73
CA MET A 46 4.72 -6.62 -12.15
C MET A 46 5.98 -6.29 -12.95
N SER A 47 7.00 -7.12 -12.74
CA SER A 47 8.19 -7.21 -13.57
C SER A 47 8.03 -8.32 -14.62
N LYS A 48 8.75 -8.23 -15.73
CA LYS A 48 8.70 -9.22 -16.82
C LYS A 48 9.03 -10.66 -16.41
N TYR A 49 9.81 -10.84 -15.35
CA TYR A 49 10.24 -12.15 -14.86
C TYR A 49 9.31 -12.72 -13.77
N GLU A 50 8.31 -11.96 -13.31
CA GLU A 50 7.36 -12.38 -12.28
C GLU A 50 6.18 -13.09 -12.94
N ASP A 51 5.68 -14.16 -12.32
CA ASP A 51 4.64 -15.02 -12.89
C ASP A 51 3.24 -14.51 -12.55
N ILE A 52 2.57 -13.86 -13.52
CA ILE A 52 1.25 -13.25 -13.32
C ILE A 52 0.18 -14.31 -13.10
N GLU A 53 0.25 -15.44 -13.82
CA GLU A 53 -0.73 -16.53 -13.69
C GLU A 53 -0.65 -17.15 -12.29
N PHE A 54 0.56 -17.44 -11.81
CA PHE A 54 0.78 -17.88 -10.43
C PHE A 54 0.18 -16.89 -9.43
N PHE A 55 0.44 -15.60 -9.60
CA PHE A 55 -0.06 -14.58 -8.70
C PHE A 55 -1.60 -14.52 -8.69
N LYS A 56 -2.24 -14.48 -9.86
CA LYS A 56 -3.71 -14.45 -9.99
C LYS A 56 -4.34 -15.69 -9.37
N ASN A 57 -3.71 -16.85 -9.49
CA ASN A 57 -4.20 -18.07 -8.82
C ASN A 57 -4.02 -18.01 -7.30
N PHE A 58 -2.84 -17.60 -6.82
CA PHE A 58 -2.50 -17.53 -5.40
C PHE A 58 -3.38 -16.53 -4.64
N TYR A 59 -3.73 -15.43 -5.30
CA TYR A 59 -4.56 -14.33 -4.78
C TYR A 59 -5.89 -14.16 -5.51
N SER A 60 -6.49 -15.27 -5.93
CA SER A 60 -7.73 -15.31 -6.73
C SER A 60 -8.96 -14.69 -6.05
N ASP A 61 -8.91 -14.47 -4.74
CA ASP A 61 -9.97 -13.82 -3.94
C ASP A 61 -9.71 -12.33 -3.67
N LEU A 62 -8.64 -11.76 -4.24
CA LEU A 62 -8.30 -10.34 -4.08
C LEU A 62 -8.73 -9.49 -5.27
N ASN A 63 -9.32 -8.32 -5.01
CA ASN A 63 -9.49 -7.29 -6.03
C ASN A 63 -8.13 -6.67 -6.38
N THR A 64 -7.52 -7.13 -7.46
CA THR A 64 -6.18 -6.74 -7.89
C THR A 64 -6.22 -6.09 -9.26
N LEU A 65 -5.31 -5.15 -9.47
CA LEU A 65 -5.00 -4.56 -10.77
C LEU A 65 -3.54 -4.85 -11.07
N ILE A 66 -3.29 -5.76 -12.01
CA ILE A 66 -1.95 -6.12 -12.46
C ILE A 66 -1.44 -5.05 -13.43
N ILE A 67 -0.33 -4.42 -13.06
CA ILE A 67 0.24 -3.30 -13.80
C ILE A 67 1.60 -3.68 -14.37
N CYS A 68 1.68 -3.67 -15.69
CA CYS A 68 2.88 -4.04 -16.43
C CYS A 68 3.53 -2.83 -17.11
N ASP A 69 4.80 -2.98 -17.47
CA ASP A 69 5.53 -1.97 -18.22
C ASP A 69 5.03 -1.90 -19.68
N VAL A 70 5.37 -0.83 -20.40
CA VAL A 70 4.91 -0.62 -21.79
C VAL A 70 5.31 -1.73 -22.76
N ASP A 71 6.44 -2.39 -22.49
CA ASP A 71 7.04 -3.42 -23.35
C ASP A 71 6.73 -4.85 -22.88
N ASP A 72 5.74 -5.02 -22.02
CA ASP A 72 5.28 -6.29 -21.47
C ASP A 72 3.87 -6.62 -21.98
N ASN A 73 3.82 -7.40 -23.07
CA ASN A 73 2.58 -7.70 -23.82
C ASN A 73 1.90 -8.99 -23.36
N ARG A 74 2.12 -9.42 -22.12
CA ARG A 74 1.44 -10.60 -21.56
C ARG A 74 -0.05 -10.32 -21.42
N ASP A 75 -0.89 -11.24 -21.89
CA ASP A 75 -2.35 -11.08 -21.92
C ASP A 75 -2.96 -10.94 -20.51
N GLU A 76 -2.24 -11.40 -19.49
CA GLU A 76 -2.64 -11.33 -18.09
C GLU A 76 -2.42 -9.95 -17.45
N CYS A 77 -1.78 -9.00 -18.14
CA CYS A 77 -1.63 -7.61 -17.70
C CYS A 77 -2.98 -6.88 -17.80
N ASP A 78 -3.47 -6.32 -16.68
CA ASP A 78 -4.74 -5.58 -16.70
C ASP A 78 -4.54 -4.14 -17.21
N VAL A 79 -3.36 -3.55 -16.97
CA VAL A 79 -2.98 -2.21 -17.44
C VAL A 79 -1.50 -2.17 -17.79
N ASN A 80 -1.18 -1.65 -18.98
CA ASN A 80 0.18 -1.28 -19.34
C ASN A 80 0.48 0.20 -19.04
N MET A 81 1.69 0.46 -18.55
CA MET A 81 2.23 1.81 -18.36
C MET A 81 2.71 2.42 -19.68
N GLU A 82 3.03 3.72 -19.65
CA GLU A 82 3.54 4.45 -20.83
C GLU A 82 5.07 4.35 -20.97
N SER A 83 5.76 3.73 -20.01
CA SER A 83 7.21 3.58 -19.97
C SER A 83 7.62 2.21 -19.44
N SER A 84 8.89 1.88 -19.65
CA SER A 84 9.55 0.74 -19.01
C SER A 84 10.38 1.22 -17.83
N TYR A 85 10.41 0.42 -16.77
CA TYR A 85 11.07 0.77 -15.53
C TYR A 85 12.06 -0.31 -15.11
N ASN A 86 13.06 0.09 -14.35
CA ASN A 86 14.01 -0.81 -13.71
C ASN A 86 14.12 -0.50 -12.22
N TYR A 87 14.99 -1.21 -11.52
CA TYR A 87 15.19 -1.04 -10.08
C TYR A 87 15.51 0.40 -9.66
N TYR A 88 16.22 1.16 -10.50
CA TYR A 88 16.60 2.55 -10.21
C TYR A 88 15.50 3.57 -10.56
N THR A 89 14.43 3.14 -11.23
CA THR A 89 13.31 3.99 -11.63
C THR A 89 11.97 3.55 -11.01
N LEU A 90 12.01 2.82 -9.90
CA LEU A 90 10.80 2.34 -9.22
C LEU A 90 9.95 3.50 -8.69
N ARG A 91 10.59 4.60 -8.30
CA ARG A 91 9.92 5.83 -7.89
C ARG A 91 9.05 6.39 -9.01
N GLU A 92 9.59 6.49 -10.22
CA GLU A 92 8.89 6.90 -11.44
C GLU A 92 7.72 5.95 -11.71
N LYS A 93 7.93 4.64 -11.57
CA LYS A 93 6.87 3.64 -11.73
C LYS A 93 5.72 3.90 -10.75
N THR A 94 6.00 4.06 -9.46
CA THR A 94 4.97 4.37 -8.46
C THR A 94 4.27 5.69 -8.75
N HIS A 95 5.02 6.73 -9.09
CA HIS A 95 4.45 8.02 -9.49
C HIS A 95 3.43 7.87 -10.62
N ASP A 96 3.82 7.17 -11.68
CA ASP A 96 2.99 7.04 -12.87
C ASP A 96 1.77 6.15 -12.60
N ILE A 97 1.92 5.10 -11.79
CA ILE A 97 0.82 4.24 -11.35
C ILE A 97 -0.24 5.05 -10.61
N PHE A 98 0.15 5.80 -9.58
CA PHE A 98 -0.80 6.59 -8.80
C PHE A 98 -1.35 7.77 -9.62
N SER A 99 -0.54 8.41 -10.47
CA SER A 99 -1.00 9.46 -11.39
C SER A 99 -2.05 8.93 -12.37
N LYS A 100 -1.86 7.72 -12.90
CA LYS A 100 -2.83 7.06 -13.78
C LYS A 100 -4.11 6.71 -13.04
N TYR A 101 -4.01 6.19 -11.81
CA TYR A 101 -5.17 5.96 -10.95
C TYR A 101 -5.97 7.26 -10.71
N CYS A 102 -5.30 8.35 -10.34
CA CYS A 102 -5.94 9.65 -10.10
C CYS A 102 -6.70 10.19 -11.32
N LYS A 103 -6.26 9.86 -12.55
CA LYS A 103 -6.95 10.25 -13.80
C LYS A 103 -8.19 9.41 -14.10
N PHE A 104 -8.28 8.18 -13.60
CA PHE A 104 -9.43 7.31 -13.86
C PHE A 104 -10.68 7.66 -13.05
N GLY A 105 -10.57 8.52 -12.03
CA GLY A 105 -11.70 8.93 -11.20
C GLY A 105 -12.34 7.79 -10.41
N LYS A 106 -11.68 6.63 -10.29
CA LYS A 106 -12.11 5.55 -9.40
C LYS A 106 -11.77 5.96 -7.96
N THR A 107 -12.72 5.90 -7.04
CA THR A 107 -12.46 6.11 -5.61
C THR A 107 -12.90 4.89 -4.82
N HIS A 108 -12.00 3.91 -4.74
CA HIS A 108 -12.18 2.81 -3.79
C HIS A 108 -11.96 3.37 -2.39
N LYS A 109 -12.68 2.85 -1.38
CA LYS A 109 -12.51 3.28 0.02
C LYS A 109 -11.09 3.06 0.53
N LEU A 110 -10.41 2.05 -0.03
CA LEU A 110 -9.00 1.78 0.19
C LEU A 110 -8.27 1.47 -1.12
N VAL A 111 -7.06 1.99 -1.28
CA VAL A 111 -6.14 1.60 -2.34
C VAL A 111 -4.83 1.16 -1.73
N ALA A 112 -4.31 0.03 -2.17
CA ALA A 112 -3.00 -0.45 -1.76
C ALA A 112 -2.06 -0.63 -2.95
N LYS A 113 -0.76 -0.54 -2.68
CA LYS A 113 0.29 -1.09 -3.53
C LYS A 113 0.83 -2.34 -2.88
N MET A 114 0.98 -3.39 -3.66
CA MET A 114 1.48 -4.70 -3.22
C MET A 114 2.54 -5.20 -4.17
N ASP A 115 3.68 -5.66 -3.64
CA ASP A 115 4.69 -6.36 -4.44
C ASP A 115 4.24 -7.81 -4.71
N PHE A 116 4.69 -8.38 -5.83
CA PHE A 116 4.45 -9.79 -6.19
C PHE A 116 4.86 -10.77 -5.09
N ASP A 117 5.94 -10.47 -4.36
CA ASP A 117 6.54 -11.35 -3.34
C ASP A 117 6.02 -11.09 -1.91
N ALA A 118 4.92 -10.34 -1.77
CA ALA A 118 4.19 -10.23 -0.52
C ALA A 118 3.43 -11.54 -0.24
N ILE A 119 3.49 -12.04 1.00
CA ILE A 119 2.76 -13.23 1.46
C ILE A 119 1.86 -12.83 2.63
N ILE A 120 0.54 -13.00 2.48
CA ILE A 120 -0.44 -12.36 3.36
C ILE A 120 -1.27 -13.36 4.16
N ASN A 121 -1.39 -13.11 5.46
CA ASN A 121 -2.44 -13.69 6.29
C ASN A 121 -3.79 -13.03 5.96
N LYS A 122 -4.66 -13.75 5.26
CA LYS A 122 -5.94 -13.21 4.75
C LYS A 122 -6.89 -12.74 5.85
N GLN A 123 -6.88 -13.38 7.03
CA GLN A 123 -7.72 -12.98 8.15
C GLN A 123 -7.30 -11.61 8.71
N TYR A 124 -6.00 -11.43 8.88
CA TYR A 124 -5.44 -10.16 9.30
C TYR A 124 -5.66 -9.06 8.25
N LEU A 125 -5.47 -9.40 6.97
CA LEU A 125 -5.75 -8.48 5.86
C LEU A 125 -7.21 -8.02 5.86
N TYR A 126 -8.17 -8.93 6.06
CA TYR A 126 -9.58 -8.58 6.19
C TYR A 126 -9.81 -7.52 7.26
N LYS A 127 -9.23 -7.69 8.46
CA LYS A 127 -9.35 -6.73 9.56
C LYS A 127 -8.79 -5.35 9.20
N VAL A 128 -7.61 -5.31 8.58
CA VAL A 128 -6.98 -4.07 8.11
C VAL A 128 -7.88 -3.37 7.08
N VAL A 129 -8.30 -4.10 6.03
CA VAL A 129 -9.13 -3.55 4.96
C VAL A 129 -10.47 -3.07 5.49
N LYS A 130 -11.14 -3.87 6.33
CA LYS A 130 -12.42 -3.50 6.95
C LYS A 130 -12.29 -2.21 7.76
N PHE A 131 -11.31 -2.14 8.64
CA PHE A 131 -11.09 -0.97 9.49
C PHE A 131 -10.83 0.29 8.67
N MET A 132 -9.94 0.22 7.68
CA MET A 132 -9.63 1.39 6.87
C MET A 132 -10.79 1.78 5.94
N ALA A 133 -11.50 0.81 5.34
CA ALA A 133 -12.64 1.09 4.48
C ALA A 133 -13.82 1.72 5.25
N ASP A 134 -14.11 1.22 6.46
CA ASP A 134 -15.13 1.79 7.36
C ASP A 134 -14.81 3.22 7.83
N ASN A 135 -13.54 3.62 7.74
CA ASN A 135 -13.04 4.94 8.15
C ASN A 135 -12.37 5.66 6.97
N SER A 136 -12.85 5.41 5.76
CA SER A 136 -12.26 5.95 4.51
C SER A 136 -12.32 7.47 4.38
N ASP A 137 -13.22 8.11 5.14
CA ASP A 137 -13.30 9.57 5.29
C ASP A 137 -12.14 10.15 6.11
N LYS A 138 -11.40 9.31 6.84
CA LYS A 138 -10.20 9.70 7.59
C LYS A 138 -8.96 9.42 6.78
N ARG A 139 -7.94 10.28 6.92
CA ARG A 139 -6.63 10.06 6.30
C ARG A 139 -5.90 8.96 7.05
N MET A 140 -5.83 7.77 6.47
CA MET A 140 -5.11 6.64 7.06
C MET A 140 -4.05 6.14 6.09
N TYR A 141 -2.86 5.89 6.61
CA TYR A 141 -1.73 5.35 5.86
C TYR A 141 -1.20 4.11 6.57
N TYR A 142 -1.26 2.97 5.90
CA TYR A 142 -0.93 1.66 6.45
C TYR A 142 0.33 1.09 5.82
N GLY A 143 1.18 0.44 6.62
CA GLY A 143 2.27 -0.40 6.12
C GLY A 143 3.41 -0.58 7.10
N ASN A 144 4.57 -1.01 6.58
CA ASN A 144 5.80 -1.16 7.35
C ASN A 144 6.45 0.21 7.59
N ALA A 145 6.29 0.78 8.78
CA ALA A 145 6.63 2.17 9.06
C ALA A 145 8.14 2.46 9.16
N PHE A 146 8.57 3.51 8.46
CA PHE A 146 9.89 4.15 8.57
C PHE A 146 9.70 5.62 8.97
N PHE A 147 10.38 6.06 10.02
CA PHE A 147 10.32 7.45 10.47
C PHE A 147 11.16 8.34 9.55
N GLU A 148 10.55 9.41 9.07
CA GLU A 148 11.13 10.40 8.18
C GLU A 148 10.96 11.82 8.75
N PRO A 149 11.80 12.80 8.37
CA PRO A 149 11.65 14.18 8.82
C PRO A 149 10.28 14.81 8.50
N THR A 150 9.58 14.29 7.49
CA THR A 150 8.26 14.77 7.07
C THR A 150 7.09 14.02 7.72
N GLY A 151 7.33 12.89 8.42
CA GLY A 151 6.27 12.01 8.93
C GLY A 151 6.69 10.54 8.87
N ILE A 152 5.80 9.64 8.43
CA ILE A 152 6.13 8.22 8.23
C ILE A 152 6.04 7.83 6.75
N ALA A 153 7.04 7.08 6.29
CA ALA A 153 7.01 6.34 5.03
C ALA A 153 6.66 4.87 5.28
N MET A 154 6.08 4.18 4.30
CA MET A 154 5.68 2.78 4.40
C MET A 154 6.46 1.92 3.42
N GLY A 155 7.00 0.79 3.89
CA GLY A 155 7.82 -0.11 3.08
C GLY A 155 7.11 -0.65 1.87
N GLY A 156 7.88 -0.80 0.79
CA GLY A 156 7.36 -1.09 -0.55
C GLY A 156 6.61 -2.42 -0.69
N ASN A 157 6.81 -3.41 0.18
CA ASN A 157 6.20 -4.73 0.01
C ASN A 157 4.67 -4.71 0.07
N PHE A 158 4.09 -3.87 0.93
CA PHE A 158 2.66 -3.65 1.02
C PHE A 158 2.37 -2.36 1.80
N TYR A 159 1.67 -1.42 1.18
CA TYR A 159 1.15 -0.23 1.86
C TYR A 159 -0.22 0.16 1.32
N ALA A 160 -1.06 0.78 2.15
CA ALA A 160 -2.43 1.14 1.79
C ALA A 160 -2.81 2.54 2.26
N LEU A 161 -3.71 3.17 1.52
CA LEU A 161 -4.25 4.50 1.77
C LEU A 161 -5.77 4.45 1.74
N THR A 162 -6.40 5.21 2.62
CA THR A 162 -7.84 5.47 2.52
C THR A 162 -8.15 6.48 1.43
N GLU A 163 -9.41 6.50 1.00
CA GLU A 163 -9.95 7.44 0.02
C GLU A 163 -9.58 8.90 0.34
N ALA A 164 -9.80 9.38 1.57
CA ALA A 164 -9.48 10.75 1.94
C ALA A 164 -8.00 11.12 1.75
N LEU A 165 -7.08 10.19 2.06
CA LEU A 165 -5.64 10.41 1.86
C LEU A 165 -5.25 10.33 0.38
N LEU A 166 -5.89 9.45 -0.37
CA LEU A 166 -5.66 9.31 -1.79
C LEU A 166 -6.14 10.54 -2.58
N LEU A 167 -7.31 11.09 -2.22
CA LEU A 167 -7.83 12.34 -2.81
C LEU A 167 -6.88 13.50 -2.54
N ASP A 168 -6.29 13.56 -1.35
CA ASP A 168 -5.25 14.52 -1.06
C ASP A 168 -4.06 14.37 -1.99
N TYR A 169 -3.50 13.16 -2.10
CA TYR A 169 -2.41 12.87 -3.03
C TYR A 169 -2.75 13.30 -4.47
N CYS A 170 -3.92 12.91 -4.98
CA CYS A 170 -4.36 13.23 -6.34
C CYS A 170 -4.54 14.73 -6.61
N SER A 171 -4.78 15.53 -5.57
CA SER A 171 -4.91 16.99 -5.68
C SER A 171 -3.56 17.75 -5.62
N CYS A 172 -2.48 17.07 -5.26
CA CYS A 172 -1.17 17.67 -5.04
C CYS A 172 -0.25 17.56 -6.25
N LYS A 173 0.75 18.47 -6.32
CA LYS A 173 1.90 18.27 -7.21
C LYS A 173 2.86 17.28 -6.56
N THR A 174 3.28 16.27 -7.32
CA THR A 174 4.07 15.13 -6.85
C THR A 174 5.45 15.08 -7.51
N PRO A 175 6.33 16.06 -7.27
CA PRO A 175 7.63 16.11 -7.94
C PRO A 175 8.51 14.91 -7.57
N LEU A 176 9.22 14.38 -8.57
CA LEU A 176 10.20 13.30 -8.43
C LEU A 176 11.52 13.84 -7.83
N ALA A 177 11.52 14.20 -6.54
CA ALA A 177 12.67 14.77 -5.85
C ALA A 177 13.65 13.72 -5.26
N TYR A 178 14.90 14.15 -5.02
CA TYR A 178 16.18 13.48 -4.69
C TYR A 178 16.29 12.02 -4.20
N THR A 179 15.30 11.41 -3.54
CA THR A 179 15.45 10.02 -3.07
C THR A 179 15.17 9.03 -4.21
N GLN A 180 16.06 8.05 -4.39
CA GLN A 180 15.87 6.96 -5.36
C GLN A 180 14.95 5.86 -4.80
N ALA A 181 14.87 5.71 -3.48
CA ALA A 181 14.01 4.73 -2.84
C ALA A 181 12.53 5.16 -3.00
N GLU A 182 11.75 4.27 -3.63
CA GLU A 182 10.35 4.48 -4.00
C GLU A 182 9.45 4.72 -2.78
N ASP A 183 9.58 3.88 -1.77
CA ASP A 183 8.84 3.95 -0.50
C ASP A 183 9.11 5.26 0.26
N LEU A 184 10.38 5.67 0.37
CA LEU A 184 10.76 6.93 0.99
C LEU A 184 10.25 8.13 0.20
N TRP A 185 10.33 8.10 -1.14
CA TRP A 185 9.79 9.17 -1.98
C TRP A 185 8.27 9.29 -1.79
N PHE A 186 7.56 8.16 -1.85
CA PHE A 186 6.10 8.15 -1.79
C PHE A 186 5.62 8.63 -0.41
N GLY A 187 6.23 8.13 0.67
CA GLY A 187 6.00 8.61 2.03
C GLY A 187 6.22 10.13 2.16
N ARG A 188 7.38 10.65 1.74
CA ARG A 188 7.66 12.10 1.82
C ARG A 188 6.66 12.94 1.01
N THR A 189 6.26 12.45 -0.15
CA THR A 189 5.32 13.12 -1.05
C THR A 189 3.94 13.26 -0.41
N ILE A 190 3.39 12.17 0.13
CA ILE A 190 2.09 12.19 0.82
C ILE A 190 2.11 13.11 2.03
N ASN A 191 3.14 12.97 2.87
CA ASN A 191 3.28 13.78 4.07
C ASN A 191 3.35 15.29 3.76
N THR A 192 4.14 15.65 2.75
CA THR A 192 4.30 17.04 2.32
C THR A 192 2.99 17.57 1.71
N CYS A 193 2.28 16.74 0.95
CA CYS A 193 0.97 17.07 0.41
C CYS A 193 -0.04 17.38 1.52
N VAL A 194 -0.20 16.50 2.51
CA VAL A 194 -1.12 16.71 3.63
C VAL A 194 -0.72 17.95 4.45
N LYS A 195 0.58 18.12 4.74
CA LYS A 195 1.09 19.30 5.44
C LYS A 195 0.77 20.61 4.70
N SER A 196 0.80 20.61 3.36
CA SER A 196 0.51 21.80 2.56
C SER A 196 -0.96 22.27 2.65
N LYS A 197 -1.87 21.42 3.15
CA LYS A 197 -3.30 21.70 3.28
C LYS A 197 -3.67 22.45 4.56
N ASN A 198 -2.72 22.71 5.47
CA ASN A 198 -2.93 23.44 6.73
C ASN A 198 -4.12 22.91 7.56
N LEU A 199 -4.25 21.59 7.61
CA LEU A 199 -5.31 20.89 8.32
C LEU A 199 -5.15 21.00 9.84
N THR A 200 -6.26 20.89 10.58
CA THR A 200 -6.20 20.77 12.03
C THR A 200 -5.50 19.47 12.45
N GLU A 201 -5.10 19.37 13.72
CA GLU A 201 -4.43 18.17 14.24
C GLU A 201 -5.27 16.90 14.03
N ASP A 202 -6.58 17.01 14.23
CA ASP A 202 -7.58 15.93 14.07
C ASP A 202 -7.83 15.49 12.63
N GLU A 203 -7.37 16.29 11.68
CA GLU A 203 -7.47 15.99 10.27
C GLU A 203 -6.15 15.48 9.66
N GLN A 204 -5.08 15.38 10.45
CA GLN A 204 -3.77 14.86 10.00
C GLN A 204 -3.81 13.35 9.71
N ILE A 205 -2.71 12.82 9.17
CA ILE A 205 -2.59 11.40 8.84
C ILE A 205 -2.60 10.54 10.10
N ASN A 206 -3.40 9.48 10.07
CA ASN A 206 -3.39 8.37 11.01
C ASN A 206 -2.54 7.23 10.42
N TYR A 207 -1.36 6.99 10.98
CA TYR A 207 -0.49 5.91 10.53
C TYR A 207 -0.84 4.61 11.25
N ILE A 208 -1.01 3.55 10.48
CA ILE A 208 -1.27 2.21 11.01
C ILE A 208 -0.07 1.34 10.65
N ARG A 209 0.57 0.76 11.67
CA ARG A 209 1.74 -0.11 11.45
C ARG A 209 1.30 -1.54 11.15
N ASN A 210 1.92 -2.11 10.14
CA ASN A 210 1.76 -3.52 9.84
C ASN A 210 2.39 -4.41 10.92
N ASP A 211 1.69 -5.46 11.33
CA ASP A 211 2.28 -6.64 11.95
C ASP A 211 3.10 -7.43 10.90
N GLY A 212 4.42 -7.27 10.98
CA GLY A 212 5.38 -7.93 10.10
C GLY A 212 5.38 -9.46 10.17
N THR A 213 4.62 -10.08 11.08
CA THR A 213 4.39 -11.53 11.10
C THR A 213 3.19 -11.97 10.25
N LYS A 214 2.36 -11.03 9.80
CA LYS A 214 1.11 -11.28 9.07
C LYS A 214 1.17 -10.90 7.61
N ILE A 215 1.96 -9.89 7.26
CA ILE A 215 2.31 -9.56 5.87
C ILE A 215 3.82 -9.71 5.74
N LEU A 216 4.22 -10.85 5.19
CA LEU A 216 5.61 -11.25 5.03
C LEU A 216 6.13 -10.81 3.66
N HIS A 217 7.45 -10.74 3.55
CA HIS A 217 8.16 -10.44 2.31
C HIS A 217 9.07 -11.62 1.94
N LYS A 218 8.90 -12.13 0.72
CA LYS A 218 9.70 -13.19 0.06
C LYS A 218 9.65 -14.59 0.65
N ASN A 219 9.53 -14.77 1.96
CA ASN A 219 9.68 -16.07 2.60
C ASN A 219 8.50 -16.38 3.53
N TYR A 220 8.00 -17.62 3.43
CA TYR A 220 7.07 -18.19 4.39
C TYR A 220 7.50 -19.60 4.75
N VAL A 221 7.58 -19.88 6.05
CA VAL A 221 7.88 -21.21 6.57
C VAL A 221 6.88 -21.52 7.68
N SER A 222 6.14 -22.61 7.52
CA SER A 222 5.21 -23.13 8.52
C SER A 222 5.08 -24.64 8.36
N ASN A 223 4.31 -25.30 9.23
CA ASN A 223 4.17 -26.75 9.31
C ASN A 223 4.02 -27.43 7.93
N GLY A 224 5.09 -28.06 7.45
CA GLY A 224 5.11 -28.78 6.16
C GLY A 224 5.20 -27.89 4.91
N VAL A 225 5.34 -26.57 5.04
CA VAL A 225 5.34 -25.61 3.93
C VAL A 225 6.58 -24.71 4.00
N LYS A 226 7.31 -24.64 2.89
CA LYS A 226 8.38 -23.65 2.65
C LYS A 226 8.15 -23.00 1.30
N LEU A 227 7.81 -21.71 1.31
CA LEU A 227 7.58 -20.91 0.12
C LEU A 227 8.62 -19.79 0.06
N LYS A 228 9.22 -19.61 -1.11
CA LYS A 228 10.12 -18.49 -1.42
C LYS A 228 9.69 -17.86 -2.75
N LEU A 229 9.50 -16.56 -2.78
CA LEU A 229 9.08 -15.77 -3.94
C LEU A 229 10.10 -14.68 -4.28
N GLY A 230 10.03 -14.17 -5.51
CA GLY A 230 10.81 -13.03 -5.99
C GLY A 230 12.09 -13.39 -6.78
N LYS A 231 12.74 -12.36 -7.33
CA LYS A 231 13.85 -12.49 -8.30
C LYS A 231 15.02 -13.36 -7.84
N GLU A 232 15.29 -13.42 -6.54
CA GLU A 232 16.39 -14.20 -5.95
C GLU A 232 16.08 -15.70 -5.83
N VAL A 233 14.90 -16.14 -6.28
CA VAL A 233 14.55 -17.56 -6.44
C VAL A 233 14.94 -18.05 -7.82
N ALA A 234 14.60 -17.29 -8.86
CA ALA A 234 14.84 -17.67 -10.25
C ALA A 234 16.31 -17.48 -10.69
N LYS A 235 17.14 -16.75 -9.92
CA LYS A 235 18.57 -16.52 -10.20
C LYS A 235 19.50 -17.70 -9.91
N THR A 236 18.98 -18.91 -9.72
CA THR A 236 19.83 -20.11 -9.74
C THR A 236 20.40 -20.33 -11.15
N TYR A 237 21.64 -19.88 -11.34
CA TYR A 237 22.58 -20.48 -12.29
C TYR A 237 23.18 -21.73 -11.66
#